data_AF-A0A2V9BG70-F1
#
_entry.id   AF-A0A2V9BG70-F1
#
_cell.length_a   1.000
_cell.length_b   1.000
_cell.length_c   1.000
_cell.angle_alpha   90.00
_cell.angle_beta   90.00
_cell.angle_gamma   90.00
#
_symmetry.space_group_name_H-M   'P 1'
#
loop_
_entity.id
_entity.type
_entity.pdbx_description
1 polymer ?
#
loop_
_entity_poly.entity_id
_entity_poly.type
_entity_poly.pdbx_seq_one_letter_code
_entity_poly.pdbx_strand_id
1 'polypeptide(L)'
;MAWQDFHLTGLPVPYDPDSHEQQIFMPYFLFHWDPQRPRTGKRANRRGGIVRRWYELERAGTLSDMHRLFLEQATAQPVSFWEVLWSEAGEGFGLRDILVGMETQVIERSASRALQKGDII
;
A
#
# COMPACT_ATOMS: atom_id res chain seq x y z
N MET A 1 -18.85 7.42 3.56
CA MET A 1 -17.72 7.42 4.53
C MET A 1 -16.62 6.51 4.01
N ALA A 2 -15.34 6.71 4.39
CA ALA A 2 -14.22 5.91 3.85
C ALA A 2 -14.39 4.39 4.06
N TRP A 3 -15.03 3.95 5.15
CA TRP A 3 -15.39 2.54 5.38
C TRP A 3 -16.31 1.98 4.30
N GLN A 4 -17.26 2.78 3.81
CA GLN A 4 -18.18 2.37 2.75
C GLN A 4 -17.48 2.30 1.39
N ASP A 5 -16.56 3.23 1.14
CA ASP A 5 -15.72 3.25 -0.06
C ASP A 5 -14.80 2.02 -0.12
N PHE A 6 -14.20 1.65 1.02
CA PHE A 6 -13.35 0.45 1.15
C PHE A 6 -14.05 -0.85 0.73
N HIS A 7 -15.33 -1.01 1.07
CA HIS A 7 -16.08 -2.22 0.72
C HIS A 7 -16.43 -2.29 -0.76
N LEU A 8 -16.38 -1.18 -1.50
CA LEU A 8 -16.72 -1.09 -2.93
C LEU A 8 -18.10 -1.72 -3.27
N THR A 9 -19.01 -1.85 -2.29
CA THR A 9 -20.34 -2.43 -2.46
C THR A 9 -21.43 -1.40 -2.21
N GLY A 10 -22.59 -1.60 -2.84
CA GLY A 10 -23.80 -0.81 -2.56
C GLY A 10 -24.47 -1.13 -1.21
N LEU A 11 -23.94 -2.09 -0.46
CA LEU A 11 -24.45 -2.56 0.84
C LEU A 11 -23.33 -2.49 1.88
N PRO A 12 -22.92 -1.29 2.31
CA PRO A 12 -21.82 -1.17 3.24
C PRO A 12 -22.19 -1.75 4.61
N VAL A 13 -21.32 -2.62 5.12
CA VAL A 13 -21.38 -3.11 6.50
C VAL A 13 -21.14 -1.92 7.44
N PRO A 14 -21.83 -1.82 8.59
CA PRO A 14 -21.50 -0.83 9.61
C PRO A 14 -20.02 -0.87 10.00
N TYR A 15 -19.44 0.27 10.37
CA TYR A 15 -18.06 0.30 10.85
C TYR A 15 -17.94 -0.48 12.17
N ASP A 16 -17.06 -1.47 12.17
CA ASP A 16 -16.74 -2.28 13.34
C ASP A 16 -15.23 -2.13 13.66
N PRO A 17 -14.87 -1.46 14.77
CA PRO A 17 -13.47 -1.30 15.18
C PRO A 17 -12.78 -2.62 15.54
N ASP A 18 -13.51 -3.70 15.79
CA ASP A 18 -12.97 -5.01 16.15
C ASP A 18 -12.91 -5.97 14.94
N SER A 19 -13.28 -5.50 13.74
CA SER A 19 -13.19 -6.30 12.51
C SER A 19 -11.75 -6.66 12.16
N HIS A 20 -11.52 -7.89 11.70
CA HIS A 20 -10.23 -8.32 11.16
C HIS A 20 -9.80 -7.48 9.93
N GLU A 21 -10.76 -6.88 9.23
CA GLU A 21 -10.53 -6.01 8.09
C GLU A 21 -9.84 -4.70 8.50
N GLN A 22 -9.80 -4.34 9.80
CA GLN A 22 -9.05 -3.17 10.26
C GLN A 22 -7.58 -3.21 9.84
N GLN A 23 -6.99 -4.41 9.73
CA GLN A 23 -5.61 -4.59 9.30
C GLN A 23 -5.35 -4.08 7.88
N ILE A 24 -6.36 -4.13 7.01
CA ILE A 24 -6.28 -3.68 5.61
C ILE A 24 -7.03 -2.36 5.36
N PHE A 25 -8.00 -2.02 6.20
CA PHE A 25 -8.73 -0.76 6.14
C PHE A 25 -7.87 0.44 6.55
N MET A 26 -7.02 0.31 7.57
CA MET A 26 -6.17 1.41 8.02
C MET A 26 -5.19 1.87 6.92
N PRO A 27 -4.45 0.98 6.23
CA PRO A 27 -3.73 1.34 5.02
C PRO A 27 -4.66 1.95 3.96
N TYR A 28 -5.82 1.35 3.69
CA TYR A 28 -6.77 1.91 2.72
C TYR A 28 -7.08 3.40 2.99
N PHE A 29 -7.30 3.75 4.26
CA PHE A 29 -7.63 5.09 4.69
C PHE A 29 -6.46 6.10 4.60
N LEU A 30 -5.20 5.63 4.74
CA LEU A 30 -4.00 6.47 4.74
C LEU A 30 -3.45 6.79 3.35
N PHE A 31 -3.70 5.94 2.35
CA PHE A 31 -3.18 6.10 0.99
C PHE A 31 -4.27 6.55 0.01
N HIS A 32 -3.84 7.12 -1.12
CA HIS A 32 -4.77 7.48 -2.19
C HIS A 32 -4.93 6.33 -3.19
N TRP A 33 -6.08 5.67 -3.13
CA TRP A 33 -6.46 4.58 -4.03
C TRP A 33 -7.20 5.14 -5.24
N ASP A 34 -6.72 4.80 -6.43
CA ASP A 34 -7.39 5.17 -7.68
C ASP A 34 -7.50 3.92 -8.56
N PRO A 35 -8.66 3.22 -8.53
CA PRO A 35 -8.86 1.99 -9.29
C PRO A 35 -8.91 2.24 -10.80
N GLN A 36 -9.11 3.48 -11.24
CA GLN A 36 -9.15 3.86 -12.66
C GLN A 36 -7.76 4.26 -13.18
N ARG A 37 -6.77 4.37 -12.29
CA ARG A 37 -5.41 4.75 -12.68
C ARG A 37 -4.80 3.66 -13.56
N PRO A 38 -4.21 4.01 -14.72
CA PRO A 38 -3.45 3.05 -15.52
C PRO A 38 -2.34 2.43 -14.68
N ARG A 39 -2.28 1.09 -14.67
CA ARG A 39 -1.25 0.30 -13.96
C ARG A 39 0.17 0.51 -14.51
N THR A 40 0.34 1.37 -15.50
CA THR A 40 1.55 1.50 -16.35
C THR A 40 2.55 2.58 -15.90
N GLY A 41 2.40 3.17 -14.72
CA GLY A 41 3.21 4.32 -14.29
C GLY A 41 4.21 4.03 -13.17
N LYS A 42 5.51 4.23 -13.43
CA LYS A 42 6.69 4.07 -12.56
C LYS A 42 6.68 4.74 -11.17
N ARG A 43 5.57 5.30 -10.67
CA ARG A 43 5.50 5.91 -9.32
C ARG A 43 4.13 5.74 -8.69
N ALA A 44 4.09 5.19 -7.48
CA ALA A 44 2.96 5.29 -6.56
C ALA A 44 2.54 6.77 -6.42
N ASN A 45 1.24 7.01 -6.22
CA ASN A 45 0.74 8.37 -6.10
C ASN A 45 1.37 9.02 -4.86
N ARG A 46 2.22 10.03 -5.05
CA ARG A 46 2.86 10.77 -3.94
C ARG A 46 1.87 11.69 -3.21
N ARG A 47 0.64 11.84 -3.71
CA ARG A 47 -0.41 12.54 -2.96
C ARG A 47 -0.78 11.63 -1.79
N GLY A 48 -0.36 12.02 -0.59
CA GLY A 48 -0.81 11.38 0.64
C GLY A 48 -2.34 11.32 0.70
N GLY A 49 -2.87 10.30 1.37
CA GLY A 49 -4.32 10.15 1.57
C GLY A 49 -4.91 11.30 2.38
N ILE A 50 -6.24 11.32 2.44
CA ILE A 50 -7.01 12.40 3.07
C ILE A 50 -6.59 12.63 4.54
N VAL A 51 -6.30 11.56 5.28
CA VAL A 51 -5.87 11.61 6.69
C VAL A 51 -4.58 12.39 6.87
N ARG A 52 -3.55 12.08 6.08
CA ARG A 52 -2.27 12.79 6.15
C ARG A 52 -2.49 14.28 5.90
N ARG A 53 -3.28 14.61 4.88
CA ARG A 53 -3.57 16.01 4.53
C ARG A 53 -4.26 16.77 5.66
N TRP A 54 -5.25 16.15 6.31
CA TRP A 54 -5.93 16.75 7.45
C TRP A 54 -5.01 16.90 8.65
N TYR A 55 -4.21 15.88 8.97
CA TYR A 55 -3.25 15.93 10.07
C TYR A 55 -2.19 17.03 9.84
N GLU A 56 -1.68 17.17 8.62
CA GLU A 56 -0.76 18.24 8.24
C GLU A 56 -1.38 19.62 8.41
N LEU A 57 -2.65 19.81 8.07
CA LEU A 57 -3.38 21.06 8.26
C LEU A 57 -3.60 21.37 9.75
N GLU A 58 -4.06 20.40 10.52
CA GLU A 58 -4.32 20.55 11.96
C GLU A 58 -3.03 20.86 12.74
N ARG A 59 -1.92 20.21 12.37
CA ARG A 59 -0.62 20.33 13.06
C ARG A 59 0.38 21.22 12.35
N ALA A 60 -0.03 21.99 11.33
CA ALA A 60 0.85 22.73 10.44
C ALA A 60 1.92 23.58 11.16
N GLY A 61 1.52 24.27 12.24
CA GLY A 61 2.39 25.14 13.04
C GLY A 61 3.29 24.42 14.05
N THR A 62 3.13 23.10 14.22
CA THR A 62 3.86 22.29 15.23
C THR A 62 4.69 21.16 14.62
N LEU A 63 4.50 20.87 13.33
CA LEU A 63 5.26 19.84 12.63
C LEU A 63 6.65 20.37 12.26
N SER A 64 7.69 19.70 12.78
CA SER A 64 9.05 19.88 12.30
C SER A 64 9.21 19.30 10.89
N ASP A 65 10.27 19.68 10.20
CA ASP A 65 10.57 19.14 8.86
C ASP A 65 10.82 17.63 8.89
N MET A 66 11.40 17.11 9.98
CA MET A 66 11.55 15.67 10.17
C MET A 66 10.20 14.97 10.21
N HIS A 67 9.24 15.47 11.00
CA HIS A 67 7.92 14.86 11.08
C HIS A 67 7.17 14.90 9.75
N ARG A 68 7.31 16.00 8.99
CA ARG A 68 6.76 16.07 7.63
C ARG A 68 7.38 15.00 6.74
N LEU A 69 8.71 14.92 6.69
CA LEU A 69 9.42 13.92 5.89
C LEU A 69 9.01 12.50 6.28
N PHE A 70 8.88 12.21 7.58
CA PHE A 70 8.42 10.92 8.07
C PHE A 70 7.01 10.59 7.56
N LEU A 71 6.06 11.52 7.68
CA LEU A 71 4.71 11.34 7.16
C LEU A 71 4.71 11.15 5.63
N GLU A 72 5.55 11.88 4.91
CA GLU A 72 5.68 11.71 3.46
C GLU A 72 6.14 10.31 3.11
N GLN A 73 7.20 9.80 3.75
CA GLN A 73 7.76 8.48 3.47
C GLN A 73 6.82 7.36 3.90
N ALA A 74 6.23 7.46 5.10
CA ALA A 74 5.29 6.48 5.62
C ALA A 74 4.01 6.38 4.77
N THR A 75 3.67 7.44 4.03
CA THR A 75 2.49 7.49 3.13
C THR A 75 2.84 7.45 1.64
N ALA A 76 4.12 7.26 1.29
CA ALA A 76 4.58 7.32 -0.11
C ALA A 76 4.16 6.09 -0.93
N GLN A 77 4.04 4.94 -0.28
CA GLN A 77 3.60 3.70 -0.90
C GLN A 77 2.81 2.87 0.11
N PRO A 78 1.62 2.36 -0.26
CA PRO A 78 0.88 1.45 0.60
C PRO A 78 1.72 0.22 0.91
N VAL A 79 1.57 -0.31 2.13
CA VAL A 79 1.88 -1.73 2.37
C VAL A 79 1.01 -2.50 1.39
N SER A 80 1.66 -3.23 0.49
CA SER A 80 0.98 -3.98 -0.56
C SER A 80 1.26 -5.46 -0.41
N PHE A 81 0.44 -6.25 -1.10
CA PHE A 81 0.62 -7.68 -1.24
C PHE A 81 1.30 -7.95 -2.58
N TRP A 82 2.34 -8.77 -2.57
CA TRP A 82 3.09 -9.09 -3.78
C TRP A 82 2.95 -10.55 -4.12
N GLU A 83 2.51 -10.83 -5.35
CA GLU A 83 2.53 -12.16 -5.94
C GLU A 83 3.92 -12.44 -6.54
N VAL A 84 4.51 -13.60 -6.22
CA VAL A 84 5.75 -14.07 -6.85
C VAL A 84 5.45 -14.60 -8.26
N LEU A 85 5.94 -13.90 -9.29
CA LEU A 85 5.73 -14.28 -10.69
C LEU A 85 6.69 -15.38 -11.16
N TRP A 86 7.92 -15.34 -10.66
CA TRP A 86 8.99 -16.30 -10.91
C TRP A 86 10.03 -16.19 -9.79
N SER A 87 10.78 -17.26 -9.54
CA SER A 87 11.84 -17.31 -8.54
C SER A 87 12.96 -18.23 -9.02
N GLU A 88 14.20 -17.77 -8.91
CA GLU A 88 15.41 -18.53 -9.24
C GLU A 88 16.32 -18.58 -8.01
N ALA A 89 16.47 -19.78 -7.45
CA ALA A 89 17.05 -19.99 -6.13
C ALA A 89 18.50 -19.51 -6.05
N GLY A 90 18.75 -18.50 -5.20
CA GLY A 90 20.07 -17.90 -5.03
C GLY A 90 20.40 -16.78 -6.01
N GLU A 91 19.52 -16.46 -6.94
CA GLU A 91 19.69 -15.36 -7.90
C GLU A 91 18.72 -14.21 -7.61
N GLY A 92 17.41 -14.47 -7.66
CA GLY A 92 16.39 -13.45 -7.47
C GLY A 92 14.98 -13.92 -7.79
N PHE A 93 14.03 -12.99 -7.77
CA PHE A 93 12.63 -13.27 -8.04
C PHE A 93 11.91 -12.03 -8.59
N GLY A 94 10.84 -12.28 -9.33
CA GLY A 94 9.94 -11.25 -9.85
C GLY A 94 8.68 -11.16 -9.00
N LEU A 95 8.28 -9.94 -8.68
CA LEU A 95 7.08 -9.66 -7.89
C LEU A 95 6.09 -8.80 -8.67
N ARG A 96 4.79 -9.03 -8.44
CA ARG A 96 3.72 -8.14 -8.85
C ARG A 96 2.93 -7.67 -7.64
N ASP A 97 2.84 -6.36 -7.46
CA ASP A 97 1.95 -5.74 -6.51
C ASP A 97 0.50 -6.03 -6.95
N ILE A 98 -0.24 -6.80 -6.17
CA ILE A 98 -1.60 -7.26 -6.49
C ILE A 98 -2.54 -6.06 -6.61
N LEU A 99 -2.32 -5.04 -5.79
CA LEU A 99 -3.21 -3.91 -5.65
C LEU A 99 -3.02 -2.94 -6.82
N VAL A 100 -1.77 -2.57 -7.13
CA VAL A 100 -1.48 -1.55 -8.15
C VAL A 100 -1.01 -2.13 -9.48
N GLY A 101 -0.72 -3.43 -9.54
CA GLY A 101 -0.24 -4.14 -10.74
C GLY A 101 1.21 -3.81 -11.12
N MET A 102 1.97 -3.14 -10.25
CA MET A 102 3.38 -2.83 -10.51
C MET A 102 4.22 -4.10 -10.44
N GLU A 103 5.09 -4.31 -11.43
CA GLU A 103 6.06 -5.40 -11.39
C GLU A 103 7.45 -4.87 -11.03
N THR A 104 8.17 -5.64 -10.21
CA THR A 104 9.56 -5.36 -9.83
C THR A 104 10.38 -6.64 -9.79
N GLN A 105 11.70 -6.50 -9.94
CA GLN A 105 12.65 -7.60 -9.79
C GLN A 105 13.51 -7.35 -8.55
N VAL A 106 13.69 -8.40 -7.76
CA VAL A 106 14.48 -8.36 -6.52
C VAL A 106 15.65 -9.33 -6.67
N ILE A 107 16.86 -8.81 -6.46
CA ILE A 107 18.09 -9.60 -6.43
C ILE A 107 18.41 -9.85 -4.95
N GLU A 108 17.99 -10.99 -4.43
CA GLU A 108 18.21 -11.40 -3.05
C GLU A 108 18.38 -12.93 -3.01
N ARG A 109 19.34 -13.42 -2.23
CA ARG A 109 19.80 -14.82 -2.28
C ARG A 109 19.08 -15.78 -1.34
N SER A 110 18.54 -15.30 -0.22
CA SER A 110 18.00 -16.16 0.85
C SER A 110 16.52 -16.41 0.63
N ALA A 111 15.75 -15.35 0.41
CA ALA A 111 14.34 -15.38 0.07
C ALA A 111 14.11 -16.07 -1.29
N SER A 112 14.96 -15.87 -2.31
CA SER A 112 14.84 -16.60 -3.59
C SER A 112 14.93 -18.12 -3.44
N ARG A 113 15.55 -18.64 -2.39
CA ARG A 113 15.61 -20.09 -2.12
C ARG A 113 14.35 -20.64 -1.44
N ALA A 114 13.57 -19.78 -0.80
CA ALA A 114 12.37 -20.16 -0.07
C ALA A 114 11.08 -19.85 -0.84
N LEU A 115 11.05 -18.74 -1.58
CA LEU A 115 9.88 -18.26 -2.31
C LEU A 115 9.64 -19.07 -3.58
N GLN A 116 8.38 -19.44 -3.79
CA GLN A 116 7.88 -20.15 -4.95
C GLN A 116 6.95 -19.26 -5.78
N LYS A 117 6.84 -19.56 -7.07
CA LYS A 117 5.87 -18.89 -7.94
C LYS A 117 4.46 -19.07 -7.39
N GLY A 118 3.74 -17.97 -7.24
CA GLY A 118 2.38 -17.92 -6.69
C GLY A 118 2.30 -17.59 -5.20
N ASP A 119 3.43 -17.57 -4.48
CA ASP A 119 3.45 -17.10 -3.09
C ASP A 119 2.99 -15.64 -3.00
N ILE A 120 2.29 -15.31 -1.91
CA ILE A 120 1.87 -13.94 -1.57
C ILE A 120 2.64 -13.50 -0.33
N ILE A 121 3.36 -12.38 -0.45
CA ILE A 121 4.17 -11.76 0.61
C ILE A 121 3.77 -10.31 0.86
#